data_AF-A0A2P6QI74-F1
#
_entry.id   AF-A0A2P6QI74-F1
#
_cell.length_a   1.000
_cell.length_b   1.000
_cell.length_c   1.000
_cell.angle_alpha   90.00
_cell.angle_beta   90.00
_cell.angle_gamma   90.00
#
_symmetry.space_group_name_H-M   'P 1'
#
loop_
_entity.id
_entity.type
_entity.pdbx_description
1 polymer ?
#
loop_
_entity_poly.entity_id
_entity_poly.type
_entity_poly.pdbx_seq_one_letter_code
_entity_poly.pdbx_strand_id
1 'polypeptide(L)'
;MNKSLIFLALYCNCREKNEKLHSEIIELKDQLQAKQAVNEDFEAQMNIKALEQMLKEKEKEQELTDLSEFYNALIFKERSNNDELQGARKEGRHFWICSLPAMFWGLKNHSKICIGVKTLGDLDLKAFQVAAKRRYTAIEEANERAVELCSVWEDYVGDSNWNPYKVIMDETGKRMEIIDEEDKKLKNLKTELGDEVYKVVTTSLMELNEHNSSWRYRIQELWNFKAGRKATLKEGVAYILKQWNALKEHEAEKKLKVRHRINFSLPPEVWG
;
A
#
# COMPACT_ATOMS: atom_id res chain seq x y z
N MET A 1 -36.48 65.86 96.15
CA MET A 1 -35.81 65.53 94.86
C MET A 1 -36.76 64.70 94.01
N ASN A 2 -36.94 65.11 92.74
CA ASN A 2 -38.07 64.78 91.89
C ASN A 2 -37.92 63.40 91.21
N LYS A 3 -38.61 62.36 91.70
CA LYS A 3 -38.65 61.01 91.09
C LYS A 3 -39.08 61.03 89.61
N SER A 4 -39.93 61.99 89.24
CA SER A 4 -40.41 62.20 87.87
C SER A 4 -39.29 62.60 86.89
N LEU A 5 -38.33 63.43 87.32
CA LEU A 5 -37.19 63.84 86.46
C LEU A 5 -36.23 62.67 86.19
N ILE A 6 -36.01 61.79 87.17
CA ILE A 6 -35.16 60.60 87.01
C ILE A 6 -35.81 59.61 86.03
N PHE A 7 -37.13 59.42 86.12
CA PHE A 7 -37.86 58.54 85.23
C PHE A 7 -37.85 59.04 83.77
N LEU A 8 -38.01 60.35 83.56
CA LEU A 8 -37.89 60.97 82.25
C LEU A 8 -36.47 60.84 81.67
N ALA A 9 -35.43 61.05 82.48
CA ALA A 9 -34.04 60.90 82.04
C ALA A 9 -33.71 59.45 81.66
N LEU A 10 -34.17 58.47 82.43
CA LEU A 10 -34.03 57.04 82.12
C LEU A 10 -34.80 56.66 80.85
N TYR A 11 -36.01 57.20 80.67
CA TYR A 11 -36.82 56.96 79.47
C TYR A 11 -36.15 57.53 78.22
N CYS A 12 -35.66 58.77 78.26
CA CYS A 12 -34.92 59.38 77.15
C CYS A 12 -33.64 58.59 76.83
N ASN A 13 -32.87 58.16 77.84
CA ASN A 13 -31.65 57.37 77.62
C ASN A 13 -31.96 55.98 77.02
N CYS A 14 -33.03 55.34 77.49
CA CYS A 14 -33.50 54.06 76.95
C CYS A 14 -33.97 54.20 75.50
N ARG A 15 -34.65 55.30 75.18
CA ARG A 15 -35.08 55.62 73.81
C ARG A 15 -33.89 55.84 72.88
N GLU A 16 -32.93 56.67 73.26
CA GLU A 16 -31.72 56.92 72.46
C GLU A 16 -30.89 55.64 72.24
N LYS A 17 -30.78 54.78 73.26
CA LYS A 17 -30.13 53.47 73.12
C LYS A 17 -30.89 52.56 72.16
N ASN A 18 -32.21 52.52 72.24
CA ASN A 18 -33.03 51.74 71.30
C ASN A 18 -32.90 52.27 69.87
N GLU A 19 -32.90 53.60 69.67
CA GLU A 19 -32.71 54.21 68.36
C GLU A 19 -31.31 53.88 67.80
N LYS A 20 -30.25 53.92 68.62
CA LYS A 20 -28.90 53.48 68.23
C LYS A 20 -28.83 52.01 67.84
N LEU A 21 -29.40 51.13 68.67
CA LEU A 21 -29.45 49.69 68.37
C LEU A 21 -30.23 49.42 67.08
N HIS A 22 -31.33 50.14 66.84
CA HIS A 22 -32.08 50.03 65.60
C HIS A 22 -31.26 50.46 64.38
N SER A 23 -30.50 51.56 64.46
CA SER A 23 -29.60 51.96 63.37
C SER A 23 -28.52 50.91 63.10
N GLU A 24 -27.95 50.32 64.14
CA GLU A 24 -26.88 49.31 64.04
C GLU A 24 -27.41 47.99 63.44
N ILE A 25 -28.64 47.59 63.78
CA ILE A 25 -29.32 46.42 63.19
C ILE A 25 -29.59 46.63 61.69
N ILE A 26 -29.96 47.84 61.28
CA ILE A 26 -30.21 48.16 59.86
C ILE A 26 -28.88 48.08 59.09
N GLU A 27 -27.83 48.71 59.59
CA GLU A 27 -26.52 48.70 58.94
C GLU A 27 -25.93 47.28 58.82
N LEU A 28 -26.07 46.46 59.87
CA LEU A 28 -25.65 45.06 59.82
C LEU A 28 -26.47 44.23 58.83
N LYS A 29 -27.76 44.49 58.69
CA LYS A 29 -28.61 43.84 57.66
C LYS A 29 -28.16 44.21 56.25
N ASP A 30 -27.89 45.49 56.01
CA ASP A 30 -27.43 45.97 54.70
C ASP A 30 -26.06 45.38 54.34
N GLN A 31 -25.14 45.30 55.30
CA GLN A 31 -23.83 44.64 55.10
C GLN A 31 -23.96 43.14 54.82
N LEU A 32 -24.89 42.46 55.49
CA LEU A 32 -25.13 41.03 55.28
C LEU A 32 -25.70 40.78 53.89
N GLN A 33 -26.67 41.58 53.45
CA GLN A 33 -27.24 41.51 52.10
C GLN A 33 -26.18 41.80 51.03
N ALA A 34 -25.33 42.80 51.23
CA ALA A 34 -24.23 43.11 50.32
C ALA A 34 -23.23 41.94 50.21
N LYS A 35 -22.88 41.30 51.33
CA LYS A 35 -22.00 40.12 51.32
C LYS A 35 -22.64 38.91 50.64
N GLN A 36 -23.94 38.68 50.85
CA GLN A 36 -24.66 37.59 50.19
C GLN A 36 -24.68 37.79 48.68
N ALA A 37 -25.01 38.99 48.19
CA ALA A 37 -25.03 39.30 46.76
C ALA A 37 -23.64 39.12 46.11
N VAL A 38 -22.56 39.55 46.77
CA VAL A 38 -21.19 39.38 46.26
C VAL A 38 -20.77 37.91 46.25
N ASN A 39 -21.17 37.13 47.27
CA ASN A 39 -20.84 35.71 47.34
C ASN A 39 -21.57 34.92 46.25
N GLU A 40 -22.85 35.22 46.01
CA GLU A 40 -23.64 34.63 44.93
C GLU A 40 -23.08 34.96 43.54
N ASP A 41 -22.66 36.20 43.30
CA ASP A 41 -22.02 36.61 42.02
C ASP A 41 -20.67 35.92 41.82
N PHE A 42 -19.86 35.79 42.89
CA PHE A 42 -18.58 35.09 42.83
C PHE A 42 -18.75 33.58 42.55
N GLU A 43 -19.71 32.94 43.22
CA GLU A 43 -20.03 31.52 43.01
C GLU A 43 -20.58 31.27 41.59
N ALA A 44 -21.45 32.17 41.10
CA ALA A 44 -21.92 32.15 39.72
C ALA A 44 -20.77 32.28 38.71
N GLN A 45 -19.83 33.20 38.92
CA GLN A 45 -18.66 33.36 38.06
C GLN A 45 -17.74 32.13 38.06
N MET A 46 -17.54 31.48 39.21
CA MET A 46 -16.75 30.24 39.29
C MET A 46 -17.44 29.11 38.52
N ASN A 47 -18.75 28.96 38.66
CA ASN A 47 -19.53 27.94 37.96
C ASN A 47 -19.54 28.18 36.44
N ILE A 48 -19.66 29.43 35.99
CA ILE A 48 -19.56 29.79 34.56
C ILE A 48 -18.20 29.38 34.00
N LYS A 49 -17.10 29.74 34.67
CA LYS A 49 -15.74 29.37 34.22
C LYS A 49 -15.53 27.85 34.16
N ALA A 50 -16.06 27.12 35.16
CA ALA A 50 -15.98 25.66 35.18
C ALA A 50 -16.75 25.04 34.00
N LEU A 51 -17.97 25.54 33.72
CA LEU A 51 -18.77 25.09 32.57
C LEU A 51 -18.10 25.42 31.24
N GLU A 52 -17.53 26.62 31.08
CA GLU A 52 -16.76 26.99 29.88
C GLU A 52 -15.57 26.06 29.63
N GLN A 53 -14.87 25.65 30.70
CA GLN A 53 -13.74 24.74 30.58
C GLN A 53 -14.18 23.33 30.20
N MET A 54 -15.24 22.81 30.82
CA MET A 54 -15.83 21.52 30.44
C MET A 54 -16.32 21.52 28.99
N LEU A 55 -16.91 22.63 28.52
CA LEU A 55 -17.40 22.76 27.15
C LEU A 55 -16.23 22.72 26.15
N LYS A 56 -15.13 23.44 26.43
CA LYS A 56 -13.90 23.37 25.62
C LYS A 56 -13.26 21.98 25.60
N GLU A 57 -13.27 21.26 26.72
CA GLU A 57 -12.76 19.89 26.79
C GLU A 57 -13.62 18.94 25.95
N LYS A 58 -14.94 19.09 26.01
CA LYS A 58 -15.89 18.32 25.19
C LYS A 58 -15.74 18.61 23.69
N GLU A 59 -15.55 19.87 23.32
CA GLU A 59 -15.27 20.25 21.92
C GLU A 59 -13.99 19.57 21.42
N LYS A 60 -12.90 19.59 22.19
CA LYS A 60 -11.64 18.92 21.84
C LYS A 60 -11.78 17.39 21.75
N GLU A 61 -12.53 16.77 22.67
CA GLU A 61 -12.84 15.34 22.61
C GLU A 61 -13.61 14.99 21.34
N GLN A 62 -14.58 15.81 20.95
CA GLN A 62 -15.33 15.65 19.72
C GLN A 62 -14.43 15.82 18.49
N GLU A 63 -13.60 16.88 18.43
CA GLU A 63 -12.65 17.09 17.35
C GLU A 63 -11.66 15.92 17.20
N LEU A 64 -11.16 15.38 18.30
CA LEU A 64 -10.29 14.20 18.31
C LEU A 64 -11.00 12.96 17.78
N THR A 65 -12.27 12.78 18.15
CA THR A 65 -13.10 11.66 17.68
C THR A 65 -13.36 11.79 16.18
N ASP A 66 -13.78 12.97 15.72
CA ASP A 66 -14.04 13.28 14.31
C ASP A 66 -12.76 13.09 13.46
N LEU A 67 -11.60 13.53 13.95
CA LEU A 67 -10.31 13.31 13.31
C LEU A 67 -9.94 11.83 13.21
N SER A 68 -10.19 11.06 14.28
CA SER A 68 -9.94 9.61 14.31
C SER A 68 -10.84 8.89 13.30
N GLU A 69 -12.13 9.22 13.26
CA GLU A 69 -13.07 8.67 12.29
C GLU A 69 -12.67 9.01 10.85
N PHE A 70 -12.27 10.25 10.60
CA PHE A 70 -11.76 10.68 9.31
C PHE A 70 -10.49 9.92 8.89
N TYR A 71 -9.53 9.75 9.81
CA TYR A 71 -8.32 8.98 9.56
C TYR A 71 -8.62 7.51 9.25
N ASN A 72 -9.52 6.88 10.01
CA ASN A 72 -9.96 5.52 9.76
C ASN A 72 -10.67 5.38 8.39
N ALA A 73 -11.49 6.36 8.01
CA ALA A 73 -12.12 6.40 6.70
C ALA A 73 -11.11 6.55 5.56
N LEU A 74 -10.05 7.34 5.75
CA LEU A 74 -8.95 7.46 4.80
C LEU A 74 -8.20 6.13 4.64
N ILE A 75 -7.85 5.46 5.73
CA ILE A 75 -7.21 4.12 5.68
C ILE A 75 -8.11 3.13 4.93
N PHE A 76 -9.39 3.10 5.24
CA PHE A 76 -10.33 2.20 4.58
C PHE A 76 -10.41 2.49 3.07
N LYS A 77 -10.50 3.77 2.69
CA LYS A 77 -10.53 4.19 1.29
C LYS A 77 -9.22 3.89 0.56
N GLU A 78 -8.07 4.08 1.21
CA GLU A 78 -6.76 3.72 0.66
C GLU A 78 -6.67 2.22 0.39
N ARG A 79 -7.10 1.40 1.36
CA ARG A 79 -7.14 -0.07 1.21
C ARG A 79 -8.06 -0.47 0.07
N SER A 80 -9.28 0.06 0.03
CA SER A 80 -10.24 -0.20 -1.06
C SER A 80 -9.68 0.19 -2.42
N ASN A 81 -9.11 1.39 -2.54
CA ASN A 81 -8.50 1.85 -3.80
C ASN A 81 -7.31 0.97 -4.21
N ASN A 82 -6.50 0.52 -3.24
CA ASN A 82 -5.39 -0.39 -3.52
C ASN A 82 -5.91 -1.76 -3.97
N ASP A 83 -6.97 -2.28 -3.36
CA ASP A 83 -7.60 -3.54 -3.77
C ASP A 83 -8.17 -3.45 -5.19
N GLU A 84 -8.82 -2.34 -5.55
CA GLU A 84 -9.27 -2.07 -6.93
C GLU A 84 -8.10 -2.00 -7.92
N LEU A 85 -7.03 -1.28 -7.56
CA LEU A 85 -5.81 -1.20 -8.38
C LEU A 85 -5.16 -2.56 -8.56
N GLN A 86 -5.11 -3.38 -7.52
CA GLN A 86 -4.59 -4.74 -7.59
C GLN A 86 -5.52 -5.65 -8.41
N GLY A 87 -6.84 -5.48 -8.30
CA GLY A 87 -7.85 -6.14 -9.12
C GLY A 87 -7.65 -5.85 -10.60
N ALA A 88 -7.60 -4.57 -10.99
CA ALA A 88 -7.35 -4.15 -12.37
C ALA A 88 -6.00 -4.66 -12.91
N ARG A 89 -4.96 -4.71 -12.07
CA ARG A 89 -3.66 -5.31 -12.43
C ARG A 89 -3.78 -6.82 -12.63
N LYS A 90 -4.48 -7.54 -11.76
CA LYS A 90 -4.72 -8.98 -11.88
C LYS A 90 -5.52 -9.30 -13.15
N GLU A 91 -6.58 -8.55 -13.44
CA GLU A 91 -7.37 -8.71 -14.66
C GLU A 91 -6.55 -8.40 -15.92
N GLY A 92 -5.78 -7.31 -15.92
CA GLY A 92 -4.88 -6.97 -17.02
C GLY A 92 -3.81 -8.03 -17.26
N ARG A 93 -3.25 -8.62 -16.19
CA ARG A 93 -2.34 -9.77 -16.27
C ARG A 93 -3.03 -11.02 -16.77
N HIS A 94 -4.21 -11.33 -16.26
CA HIS A 94 -5.00 -12.49 -16.67
C HIS A 94 -5.34 -12.42 -18.16
N PHE A 95 -5.78 -11.25 -18.65
CA PHE A 95 -5.99 -11.01 -20.07
C PHE A 95 -4.69 -11.21 -20.89
N TRP A 96 -3.55 -10.75 -20.37
CA TRP A 96 -2.24 -10.95 -21.00
C TRP A 96 -1.79 -12.42 -21.05
N ILE A 97 -2.11 -13.23 -20.04
CA ILE A 97 -1.71 -14.64 -19.94
C ILE A 97 -2.65 -15.54 -20.73
N CYS A 98 -3.96 -15.31 -20.63
CA CYS A 98 -4.96 -16.23 -21.16
C CYS A 98 -5.44 -15.82 -22.56
N SER A 99 -5.68 -14.53 -22.78
CA SER A 99 -6.32 -14.05 -24.01
C SER A 99 -5.31 -13.69 -25.11
N LEU A 100 -4.18 -13.07 -24.76
CA LEU A 100 -3.21 -12.63 -25.76
C LEU A 100 -2.45 -13.77 -26.47
N PRO A 101 -2.00 -14.86 -25.81
CA PRO A 101 -1.33 -15.95 -26.51
C PRO A 101 -2.24 -16.60 -27.55
N ALA A 102 -3.54 -16.75 -27.24
CA ALA A 102 -4.54 -17.24 -28.19
C ALA A 102 -4.75 -16.27 -29.37
N MET A 103 -4.77 -14.95 -29.12
CA MET A 103 -4.88 -13.94 -30.18
C MET A 103 -3.64 -13.88 -31.08
N PHE A 104 -2.44 -14.15 -30.55
CA PHE A 104 -1.19 -13.96 -31.27
C PHE A 104 -0.54 -15.25 -31.78
N TRP A 105 -1.13 -16.42 -31.52
CA TRP A 105 -0.64 -17.73 -32.00
C TRP A 105 -0.49 -17.81 -33.53
N GLY A 106 -1.13 -16.91 -34.28
CA GLY A 106 -1.05 -16.83 -35.75
C GLY A 106 0.03 -15.91 -36.33
N LEU A 107 0.78 -15.14 -35.52
CA LEU A 107 1.85 -14.27 -36.01
C LEU A 107 3.18 -15.02 -36.04
N LYS A 108 3.80 -15.14 -37.23
CA LYS A 108 5.10 -15.80 -37.47
C LYS A 108 6.30 -15.21 -36.68
N ASN A 109 6.10 -14.17 -35.87
CA ASN A 109 7.16 -13.41 -35.20
C ASN A 109 7.17 -13.64 -33.67
N HIS A 110 7.02 -14.89 -33.21
CA HIS A 110 7.15 -15.25 -31.79
C HIS A 110 8.53 -14.91 -31.19
N SER A 111 9.55 -14.67 -32.02
CA SER A 111 10.91 -14.34 -31.61
C SER A 111 11.14 -12.87 -31.21
N LYS A 112 10.13 -11.98 -31.27
CA LYS A 112 10.26 -10.54 -30.96
C LYS A 112 9.26 -10.06 -29.91
N ILE A 113 8.87 -10.91 -28.98
CA ILE A 113 7.99 -10.50 -27.87
C ILE A 113 8.78 -9.55 -26.97
N CYS A 114 8.50 -8.25 -27.09
CA CYS A 114 9.21 -7.20 -26.34
C CYS A 114 8.61 -6.98 -24.95
N ILE A 115 7.31 -7.26 -24.80
CA ILE A 115 6.57 -7.15 -23.54
C ILE A 115 5.87 -8.49 -23.32
N GLY A 116 5.87 -8.98 -22.09
CA GLY A 116 5.22 -10.23 -21.71
C GLY A 116 4.97 -10.32 -20.23
N VAL A 117 4.39 -11.43 -19.79
CA VAL A 117 4.31 -11.72 -18.36
C VAL A 117 5.57 -12.47 -17.96
N LYS A 118 6.25 -11.95 -16.94
CA LYS A 118 7.37 -12.62 -16.28
C LYS A 118 6.91 -13.01 -14.87
N THR A 119 7.11 -14.27 -14.51
CA THR A 119 7.04 -14.68 -13.12
C THR A 119 8.36 -14.32 -12.45
N LEU A 120 8.30 -13.44 -11.46
CA LEU A 120 9.45 -13.05 -10.66
C LEU A 120 9.77 -14.17 -9.68
N GLY A 121 11.05 -14.52 -9.60
CA GLY A 121 11.52 -15.66 -8.82
C GLY A 121 11.57 -17.00 -9.56
N ASP A 122 11.09 -17.08 -10.81
CA ASP A 122 11.27 -18.29 -11.62
C ASP A 122 12.73 -18.41 -12.09
N LEU A 123 13.20 -19.65 -12.25
CA LEU A 123 14.53 -19.96 -12.74
C LEU A 123 14.49 -20.24 -14.24
N ASP A 124 15.44 -19.69 -15.00
CA ASP A 124 15.57 -20.01 -16.43
C ASP A 124 16.18 -21.40 -16.61
N LEU A 125 15.34 -22.37 -16.98
CA LEU A 125 15.74 -23.75 -17.26
C LEU A 125 16.90 -23.84 -18.26
N LYS A 126 17.04 -22.88 -19.18
CA LYS A 126 18.14 -22.90 -20.16
C LYS A 126 19.52 -22.85 -19.49
N ALA A 127 19.69 -22.11 -18.40
CA ALA A 127 20.96 -22.07 -17.67
C ALA A 127 21.31 -23.45 -17.10
N PHE A 128 20.31 -24.17 -16.57
CA PHE A 128 20.47 -25.53 -16.08
C PHE A 128 20.76 -26.52 -17.20
N GLN A 129 20.14 -26.35 -18.38
CA GLN A 129 20.44 -27.18 -19.56
C GLN A 129 21.88 -26.98 -20.04
N VAL A 130 22.39 -25.75 -20.05
CA VAL A 130 23.78 -25.46 -20.41
C VAL A 130 24.73 -26.10 -19.40
N ALA A 131 24.47 -25.98 -18.10
CA ALA A 131 25.27 -26.60 -17.06
C ALA A 131 25.23 -28.15 -17.15
N ALA A 132 24.06 -28.75 -17.36
CA ALA A 132 23.90 -30.19 -17.47
C ALA A 132 24.60 -30.76 -18.71
N LYS A 133 24.53 -30.08 -19.86
CA LYS A 133 25.24 -30.48 -21.09
C LYS A 133 26.77 -30.47 -20.96
N ARG A 134 27.32 -29.74 -19.98
CA ARG A 134 28.77 -29.79 -19.67
C ARG A 134 29.15 -31.04 -18.88
N ARG A 135 28.20 -31.66 -18.18
CA ARG A 135 28.40 -32.81 -17.29
C ARG A 135 27.97 -34.15 -17.89
N TYR A 136 26.93 -34.14 -18.72
CA TYR A 136 26.32 -35.34 -19.30
C TYR A 136 26.48 -35.32 -20.83
N THR A 137 26.83 -36.47 -21.40
CA THR A 137 27.05 -36.65 -22.84
C THR A 137 25.77 -37.00 -23.60
N ALA A 138 24.85 -37.72 -22.95
CA ALA A 138 23.54 -38.03 -23.51
C ALA A 138 22.59 -36.83 -23.39
N ILE A 139 21.99 -36.40 -24.49
CA ILE A 139 21.12 -35.20 -24.55
C ILE A 139 19.86 -35.38 -23.70
N GLU A 140 19.26 -36.57 -23.74
CA GLU A 140 18.04 -36.89 -22.97
C GLU A 140 18.33 -36.84 -21.47
N GLU A 141 19.39 -37.51 -21.02
CA GLU A 141 19.84 -37.48 -19.62
C GLU A 141 20.21 -36.05 -19.18
N ALA A 142 20.93 -35.29 -20.00
CA ALA A 142 21.27 -33.90 -19.68
C ALA A 142 20.01 -33.03 -19.50
N ASN A 143 18.98 -33.25 -20.31
CA ASN A 143 17.73 -32.49 -20.20
C ASN A 143 16.93 -32.90 -18.96
N GLU A 144 16.81 -34.19 -18.66
CA GLU A 144 16.14 -34.68 -17.44
C GLU A 144 16.84 -34.15 -16.18
N ARG A 145 18.16 -34.25 -16.12
CA ARG A 145 18.96 -33.71 -15.00
C ARG A 145 18.84 -32.20 -14.86
N ALA A 146 18.75 -31.47 -15.97
CA ALA A 146 18.55 -30.03 -15.91
C ALA A 146 17.20 -29.67 -15.27
N VAL A 147 16.13 -30.41 -15.59
CA VAL A 147 14.80 -30.20 -15.00
C VAL A 147 14.81 -30.54 -13.52
N GLU A 148 15.41 -31.67 -13.12
CA GLU A 148 15.54 -32.06 -11.71
C GLU A 148 16.28 -31.00 -10.90
N LEU A 149 17.44 -30.55 -11.40
CA LEU A 149 18.25 -29.52 -10.75
C LEU A 149 17.52 -28.18 -10.66
N CYS A 150 16.81 -27.78 -11.72
CA CYS A 150 16.01 -26.56 -11.72
C CYS A 150 14.93 -26.63 -10.62
N SER A 151 14.21 -27.74 -10.53
CA SER A 151 13.17 -27.95 -9.51
C SER A 151 13.72 -27.86 -8.08
N VAL A 152 14.86 -28.52 -7.81
CA VAL A 152 15.50 -28.46 -6.48
C VAL A 152 15.86 -27.03 -6.09
N TRP A 153 16.35 -26.24 -7.05
CA TRP A 153 16.69 -24.85 -6.80
C TRP A 153 15.48 -23.94 -6.69
N GLU A 154 14.39 -24.21 -7.42
CA GLU A 154 13.12 -23.53 -7.21
C GLU A 154 12.59 -23.74 -5.79
N ASP A 155 12.68 -24.96 -5.26
CA ASP A 155 12.29 -25.28 -3.89
C ASP A 155 13.14 -24.53 -2.86
N TYR A 156 14.46 -24.45 -3.06
CA TYR A 156 15.32 -23.65 -2.19
C TYR A 156 14.97 -22.17 -2.26
N VAL A 157 14.84 -21.59 -3.46
CA VAL A 157 14.51 -20.18 -3.63
C VAL A 157 13.17 -19.83 -2.97
N GLY A 158 12.20 -20.75 -3.02
CA GLY A 158 10.90 -20.62 -2.35
C GLY A 158 10.90 -20.90 -0.85
N ASP A 159 11.95 -21.50 -0.28
CA ASP A 159 12.03 -21.85 1.14
C ASP A 159 12.26 -20.62 2.01
N SER A 160 11.22 -20.19 2.73
CA SER A 160 11.28 -19.07 3.68
C SER A 160 12.29 -19.25 4.81
N ASN A 161 12.71 -20.49 5.13
CA ASN A 161 13.71 -20.74 6.18
C ASN A 161 15.14 -20.51 5.71
N TRP A 162 15.38 -20.44 4.39
CA TRP A 162 16.70 -20.16 3.85
C TRP A 162 16.84 -18.67 3.53
N ASN A 163 17.71 -17.96 4.24
CA ASN A 163 17.86 -16.51 4.10
C ASN A 163 19.29 -16.11 3.67
N PRO A 164 19.65 -16.27 2.38
CA PRO A 164 20.99 -16.01 1.88
C PRO A 164 21.22 -14.50 1.61
N TYR A 165 20.83 -13.64 2.56
CA TYR A 165 20.97 -12.20 2.46
C TYR A 165 21.74 -11.63 3.64
N LYS A 166 22.47 -10.55 3.38
CA LYS A 166 23.12 -9.72 4.40
C LYS A 166 22.63 -8.28 4.30
N VAL A 167 22.50 -7.63 5.44
CA VAL A 167 22.07 -6.23 5.54
C VAL A 167 23.29 -5.32 5.38
N ILE A 168 23.19 -4.37 4.47
CA ILE A 168 24.13 -3.25 4.30
C ILE A 168 23.41 -1.92 4.47
N MET A 169 24.15 -0.87 4.78
CA MET A 169 23.65 0.50 4.75
C MET A 169 24.12 1.18 3.47
N ASP A 170 23.20 1.87 2.81
CA ASP A 170 23.53 2.67 1.64
C ASP A 170 24.12 4.03 2.04
N GLU A 171 24.57 4.80 1.04
CA GLU A 171 25.16 6.13 1.23
C GLU A 171 24.21 7.14 1.90
N THR A 172 22.91 6.85 1.92
CA THR A 172 21.86 7.68 2.54
C THR A 172 21.46 7.20 3.94
N GLY A 173 22.05 6.10 4.42
CA GLY A 173 21.74 5.47 5.71
C GLY A 173 20.53 4.53 5.67
N LYS A 174 20.00 4.19 4.49
CA LYS A 174 18.90 3.23 4.34
C LYS A 174 19.45 1.81 4.42
N ARG A 175 18.76 0.96 5.20
CA ARG A 175 19.04 -0.47 5.26
C ARG A 175 18.60 -1.15 3.96
N MET A 176 19.53 -1.85 3.31
CA MET A 176 19.29 -2.67 2.12
C MET A 176 19.78 -4.09 2.35
N GLU A 177 19.09 -5.06 1.78
CA GLU A 177 19.51 -6.47 1.80
C GLU A 177 20.10 -6.86 0.45
N ILE A 178 21.31 -7.42 0.49
CA ILE A 178 22.00 -7.94 -0.69
C ILE A 178 22.31 -9.42 -0.49
N ILE A 179 22.60 -10.13 -1.58
CA ILE A 179 22.97 -11.55 -1.51
C ILE A 179 24.25 -11.73 -0.68
N ASP A 180 24.22 -12.71 0.21
CA ASP A 180 25.40 -13.14 0.93
C ASP A 180 26.21 -14.13 0.07
N GLU A 181 27.29 -13.64 -0.54
CA GLU A 181 28.22 -14.47 -1.30
C GLU A 181 28.92 -15.54 -0.45
N GLU A 182 28.89 -15.39 0.89
CA GLU A 182 29.44 -16.36 1.82
C GLU A 182 28.50 -17.55 2.11
N ASP A 183 27.25 -17.50 1.64
CA ASP A 183 26.26 -18.56 1.86
C ASP A 183 26.73 -19.91 1.29
N LYS A 184 26.65 -20.95 2.12
CA LYS A 184 27.17 -22.28 1.79
C LYS A 184 26.48 -22.91 0.58
N LYS A 185 25.15 -22.76 0.45
CA LYS A 185 24.41 -23.33 -0.68
C LYS A 185 24.76 -22.59 -1.97
N LEU A 186 24.85 -21.26 -1.93
CA LEU A 186 25.22 -20.44 -3.09
C LEU A 186 26.68 -20.68 -3.52
N LYS A 187 27.61 -20.90 -2.59
CA LYS A 187 28.98 -21.31 -2.93
C LYS A 187 29.00 -22.65 -3.65
N ASN A 188 28.32 -23.65 -3.07
CA ASN A 188 28.24 -24.98 -3.67
C ASN A 188 27.61 -24.94 -5.06
N LEU A 189 26.54 -24.15 -5.24
CA LEU A 189 25.90 -23.92 -6.53
C LEU A 189 26.88 -23.42 -7.59
N LYS A 190 27.67 -22.41 -7.23
CA LYS A 190 28.64 -21.78 -8.14
C LYS A 190 29.75 -22.76 -8.52
N THR A 191 30.26 -23.53 -7.56
CA THR A 191 31.28 -24.55 -7.83
C THR A 191 30.75 -25.73 -8.64
N GLU A 192 29.51 -26.14 -8.42
CA GLU A 192 28.97 -27.33 -9.08
C GLU A 192 28.38 -27.01 -10.46
N LEU A 193 27.49 -26.02 -10.55
CA LEU A 193 26.72 -25.73 -11.74
C LEU A 193 27.24 -24.52 -12.53
N GLY A 194 28.21 -23.79 -11.96
CA GLY A 194 28.89 -22.68 -12.60
C GLY A 194 28.20 -21.32 -12.47
N ASP A 195 28.85 -20.30 -13.00
CA ASP A 195 28.45 -18.89 -12.84
C ASP A 195 27.10 -18.54 -13.47
N GLU A 196 26.72 -19.22 -14.57
CA GLU A 196 25.46 -18.97 -15.26
C GLU A 196 24.25 -19.33 -14.39
N VAL A 197 24.28 -20.52 -13.76
CA VAL A 197 23.21 -20.96 -12.86
C VAL A 197 23.21 -20.14 -11.58
N TYR A 198 24.40 -19.85 -11.02
CA TYR A 198 24.54 -18.95 -9.88
C TYR A 198 23.86 -17.61 -10.15
N LYS A 199 24.15 -16.96 -11.29
CA LYS A 199 23.57 -15.66 -11.65
C LYS A 199 22.05 -15.73 -11.77
N VAL A 200 21.49 -16.78 -12.38
CA VAL A 200 20.03 -16.96 -12.49
C VAL A 200 19.40 -17.07 -11.10
N VAL A 201 19.93 -17.94 -10.24
CA VAL A 201 19.41 -18.12 -8.87
C VAL A 201 19.51 -16.85 -8.03
N THR A 202 20.65 -16.15 -8.05
CA THR A 202 20.80 -14.91 -7.27
C THR A 202 19.91 -13.79 -7.79
N THR A 203 19.68 -13.73 -9.11
CA THR A 203 18.74 -12.75 -9.70
C THR A 203 17.32 -13.06 -9.23
N SER A 204 16.89 -14.32 -9.28
CA SER A 204 15.55 -14.72 -8.82
C SER A 204 15.34 -14.47 -7.33
N LEU A 205 16.35 -14.69 -6.49
CA LEU A 205 16.33 -14.33 -5.07
C LEU A 205 16.17 -12.82 -4.85
N MET A 206 16.95 -11.99 -5.55
CA MET A 206 16.83 -10.53 -5.46
C MET A 206 15.44 -10.04 -5.92
N GLU A 207 14.91 -10.61 -7.02
CA GLU A 207 13.57 -10.28 -7.51
C GLU A 207 12.48 -10.59 -6.48
N LEU A 208 12.58 -11.72 -5.77
CA LEU A 208 11.64 -12.06 -4.71
C LEU A 208 11.78 -11.14 -3.49
N ASN A 209 13.02 -10.77 -3.13
CA ASN A 209 13.24 -9.93 -1.96
C ASN A 209 12.74 -8.49 -2.13
N GLU A 210 12.96 -7.91 -3.33
CA GLU A 210 12.53 -6.56 -3.66
C GLU A 210 11.00 -6.43 -3.70
N HIS A 211 10.31 -7.48 -4.15
CA HIS A 211 8.87 -7.43 -4.39
C HIS A 211 8.02 -8.07 -3.28
N ASN A 212 8.57 -8.98 -2.47
CA ASN A 212 7.82 -9.70 -1.44
C ASN A 212 8.71 -10.19 -0.29
N SER A 213 9.34 -9.24 0.41
CA SER A 213 10.29 -9.48 1.50
C SER A 213 9.73 -10.36 2.64
N SER A 214 8.41 -10.47 2.77
CA SER A 214 7.74 -11.15 3.88
C SER A 214 7.13 -12.51 3.53
N TRP A 215 6.80 -12.77 2.26
CA TRP A 215 6.01 -13.96 1.90
C TRP A 215 6.56 -14.80 0.74
N ARG A 216 7.59 -14.34 0.01
CA ARG A 216 8.30 -15.08 -1.06
C ARG A 216 7.43 -15.81 -2.10
N TYR A 217 6.16 -15.44 -2.25
CA TYR A 217 5.32 -16.00 -3.31
C TYR A 217 5.80 -15.50 -4.67
N ARG A 218 5.80 -16.38 -5.67
CA ARG A 218 6.00 -16.04 -7.08
C ARG A 218 4.99 -15.00 -7.53
N ILE A 219 5.46 -13.84 -7.98
CA ILE A 219 4.60 -12.75 -8.47
C ILE A 219 4.72 -12.71 -9.99
N GLN A 220 3.59 -12.78 -10.68
CA GLN A 220 3.53 -12.50 -12.11
C GLN A 220 3.44 -10.99 -12.33
N GLU A 221 4.35 -10.45 -13.14
CA GLU A 221 4.41 -9.04 -13.49
C GLU A 221 4.48 -8.84 -15.00
N LEU A 222 3.91 -7.73 -15.47
CA LEU A 222 4.11 -7.30 -16.84
C LEU A 222 5.55 -6.81 -16.99
N TRP A 223 6.28 -7.39 -17.93
CA TRP A 223 7.72 -7.23 -18.08
C TRP A 223 8.09 -6.80 -19.48
N ASN A 224 9.02 -5.85 -19.58
CA ASN A 224 9.64 -5.45 -20.84
C ASN A 224 10.96 -6.23 -20.98
N PHE A 225 10.93 -7.33 -21.73
CA PHE A 225 12.10 -8.20 -21.93
C PHE A 225 13.23 -7.50 -22.68
N LYS A 226 12.92 -6.49 -23.51
CA LYS A 226 13.95 -5.71 -24.19
C LYS A 226 14.67 -4.75 -23.24
N ALA A 227 13.94 -4.16 -22.29
CA ALA A 227 14.48 -3.22 -21.32
C ALA A 227 14.98 -3.88 -20.02
N GLY A 228 14.69 -5.16 -19.80
CA GLY A 228 15.08 -5.88 -18.59
C GLY A 228 14.44 -5.34 -17.31
N ARG A 229 13.24 -4.76 -17.40
CA ARG A 229 12.51 -4.19 -16.25
C ARG A 229 11.00 -4.40 -16.36
N LYS A 230 10.28 -4.13 -15.27
CA LYS A 230 8.82 -4.04 -15.25
C LYS A 230 8.33 -3.10 -16.37
N ALA A 231 7.37 -3.57 -17.14
CA ALA A 231 6.73 -2.77 -18.18
C ALA A 231 5.67 -1.86 -17.55
N THR A 232 5.59 -0.64 -18.06
CA THR A 232 4.52 0.29 -17.71
C THR A 232 3.22 -0.08 -18.43
N LEU A 233 2.07 0.35 -17.88
CA LEU A 233 0.78 0.16 -18.55
C LEU A 233 0.76 0.78 -19.96
N LYS A 234 1.37 1.95 -20.12
CA LYS A 234 1.51 2.64 -21.42
C LYS A 234 2.28 1.79 -22.43
N GLU A 235 3.40 1.19 -22.01
CA GLU A 235 4.17 0.27 -22.86
C GLU A 235 3.34 -0.96 -23.25
N GLY A 236 2.63 -1.57 -22.28
CA GLY A 236 1.75 -2.71 -22.52
C GLY A 236 0.64 -2.43 -23.53
N VAL A 237 -0.10 -1.33 -23.35
CA VAL A 237 -1.18 -0.92 -24.25
C VAL A 237 -0.63 -0.60 -25.65
N ALA A 238 0.48 0.14 -25.74
CA ALA A 238 1.11 0.44 -27.03
C ALA A 238 1.54 -0.83 -27.77
N TYR A 239 2.06 -1.83 -27.05
CA TYR A 239 2.43 -3.12 -27.63
C TYR A 239 1.20 -3.88 -28.15
N ILE A 240 0.11 -3.96 -27.38
CA ILE A 240 -1.13 -4.61 -27.81
C ILE A 240 -1.67 -3.95 -29.08
N LEU A 241 -1.77 -2.62 -29.11
CA LEU A 241 -2.26 -1.87 -30.27
C LEU A 241 -1.42 -2.14 -31.53
N LYS A 242 -0.09 -2.17 -31.38
CA LYS A 242 0.81 -2.49 -32.48
C LYS A 242 0.56 -3.90 -33.03
N GLN A 243 0.43 -4.90 -32.16
CA GLN A 243 0.17 -6.27 -32.60
C GLN A 243 -1.22 -6.42 -33.24
N TRP A 244 -2.23 -5.73 -32.72
CA TRP A 244 -3.58 -5.70 -33.28
C TRP A 244 -3.62 -5.14 -34.71
N ASN A 245 -2.88 -4.06 -34.98
CA ASN A 245 -2.78 -3.50 -36.33
C ASN A 245 -2.08 -4.47 -37.29
N ALA A 246 -1.00 -5.12 -36.85
CA ALA A 246 -0.31 -6.13 -37.66
C ALA A 246 -1.21 -7.34 -37.99
N LEU A 247 -2.09 -7.75 -37.06
CA LEU A 247 -3.09 -8.80 -37.32
C LEU A 247 -4.07 -8.39 -38.43
N LYS A 248 -4.60 -7.16 -38.36
CA LYS A 248 -5.53 -6.64 -39.38
C LYS A 248 -4.90 -6.58 -40.77
N GLU A 249 -3.67 -6.12 -40.86
CA GLU A 249 -2.90 -6.08 -42.12
C GLU A 249 -2.73 -7.49 -42.69
N HIS A 250 -2.34 -8.46 -41.87
CA HIS A 250 -2.15 -9.85 -42.30
C HIS A 250 -3.47 -10.52 -42.74
N GLU A 251 -4.59 -10.24 -42.07
CA GLU A 251 -5.91 -10.70 -42.52
C GLU A 251 -6.33 -10.07 -43.85
N ALA A 252 -6.08 -8.77 -44.04
CA ALA A 252 -6.35 -8.08 -45.29
C ALA A 252 -5.53 -8.68 -46.45
N GLU A 253 -4.24 -8.94 -46.24
CA GLU A 253 -3.38 -9.62 -47.21
C GLU A 253 -3.87 -11.04 -47.56
N LYS A 254 -4.30 -11.81 -46.56
CA LYS A 254 -4.87 -13.14 -46.77
C LYS A 254 -6.14 -13.08 -47.62
N LYS A 255 -7.06 -12.17 -47.30
CA LYS A 255 -8.28 -11.95 -48.09
C LYS A 255 -7.96 -11.53 -49.53
N LEU A 256 -6.98 -10.66 -49.70
CA LEU A 256 -6.51 -10.23 -51.03
C LEU A 256 -5.96 -11.41 -51.83
N LYS A 257 -5.11 -12.26 -51.22
CA LYS A 257 -4.52 -13.45 -51.87
C LYS A 257 -5.58 -14.49 -52.24
N VAL A 258 -6.57 -14.72 -51.38
CA VAL A 258 -7.70 -15.61 -51.67
C VAL A 258 -8.52 -15.06 -52.84
N ARG A 259 -8.82 -13.75 -52.85
CA ARG A 259 -9.55 -13.11 -53.96
C ARG A 259 -8.78 -13.23 -55.27
N HIS A 260 -7.48 -12.94 -55.30
CA HIS A 260 -6.67 -13.13 -56.50
C HIS A 260 -6.68 -14.59 -56.97
N ARG A 261 -6.54 -15.58 -56.07
CA ARG A 261 -6.58 -17.00 -56.44
C ARG A 261 -7.93 -17.43 -57.02
N ILE A 262 -9.05 -16.98 -56.45
CA ILE A 262 -10.40 -17.22 -56.99
C ILE A 262 -10.52 -16.57 -58.37
N ASN A 263 -10.03 -15.34 -58.52
CA ASN A 263 -10.12 -14.61 -59.78
C ASN A 263 -9.32 -15.28 -60.92
N PHE A 264 -8.18 -15.89 -60.62
CA PHE A 264 -7.37 -16.66 -61.57
C PHE A 264 -7.91 -18.08 -61.83
N SER A 265 -8.90 -18.54 -61.06
CA SER A 265 -9.49 -19.88 -61.19
C SER A 265 -10.87 -19.88 -61.86
N LEU A 266 -11.49 -18.70 -62.05
CA LEU A 266 -12.76 -18.55 -62.76
C LEU A 266 -12.51 -18.18 -64.24
N PRO A 267 -13.18 -18.84 -65.20
CA PRO A 267 -13.01 -18.55 -66.62
C PRO A 267 -13.44 -17.11 -66.96
N PRO A 268 -12.88 -16.49 -68.02
CA PRO A 268 -13.08 -15.09 -68.38
C PRO A 268 -14.55 -14.66 -68.58
N GLU A 269 -15.46 -15.61 -68.77
CA GLU A 269 -16.87 -15.41 -69.12
C GLU A 269 -17.75 -14.98 -67.93
N VAL A 270 -17.25 -15.02 -66.70
CA VAL A 270 -18.01 -14.67 -65.47
C VAL A 270 -17.80 -13.21 -65.05
N TRP A 271 -16.94 -12.47 -65.75
CA TRP A 271 -16.54 -11.08 -65.41
C TRP A 271 -17.42 -10.00 -66.08
N GLY A 272 -18.72 -10.27 -66.20
CA GLY A 272 -19.72 -9.34 -66.75
C GLY A 272 -20.05 -8.18 -65.82
#